data_AF-A0A484Y9T7-F1
#
_entry.id   AF-A0A484Y9T7-F1
#
_cell.length_a   1.000
_cell.length_b   1.000
_cell.length_c   1.000
_cell.angle_alpha   90.00
_cell.angle_beta   90.00
_cell.angle_gamma   90.00
#
_symmetry.space_group_name_H-M   'P 1'
#
loop_
_entity.id
_entity.type
_entity.pdbx_description
1 polymer ?
#
loop_
_entity_poly.entity_id
_entity_poly.type
_entity_poly.pdbx_seq_one_letter_code
_entity_poly.pdbx_strand_id
1 'polypeptide(L)'
;MYHHADIVVKIVMIGLILASVVTWAIFFSKSVELISQKRRLKREQQQLAEARSLDQASDMTSSFHARSLTSLLVNEAQNELELSAGSEDNEGIKERTGFRLERRVAAVGRHMGRGNGYLATIGAISPFVGLFVPSGAS
;
A
#
# COMPACT_ATOMS: atom_id res chain seq x y z
N MET A 1 -1.69 -51.81 0.39
CA MET A 1 -1.34 -51.13 1.65
C MET A 1 -2.13 -49.80 1.79
N TYR A 2 -3.44 -49.84 1.50
CA TYR A 2 -4.29 -48.68 1.18
C TYR A 2 -5.55 -48.62 2.06
N HIS A 3 -5.61 -49.37 3.17
CA HIS A 3 -6.85 -49.56 3.92
C HIS A 3 -6.81 -49.06 5.36
N HIS A 4 -5.74 -48.37 5.80
CA HIS A 4 -5.59 -47.92 7.19
C HIS A 4 -5.14 -46.44 7.34
N ALA A 5 -5.17 -45.62 6.29
CA ALA A 5 -4.67 -44.23 6.36
C ALA A 5 -5.55 -43.18 5.66
N ASP A 6 -6.83 -43.49 5.40
CA ASP A 6 -7.62 -42.73 4.43
C ASP A 6 -8.18 -41.39 4.91
N ILE A 7 -8.50 -41.24 6.21
CA ILE A 7 -9.16 -40.01 6.69
C ILE A 7 -8.19 -38.85 6.82
N VAL A 8 -7.00 -39.09 7.36
CA VAL A 8 -6.00 -38.04 7.60
C VAL A 8 -5.51 -37.46 6.27
N VAL A 9 -5.21 -38.31 5.28
CA VAL A 9 -4.73 -37.86 3.96
C VAL A 9 -5.81 -37.05 3.22
N LYS A 10 -7.08 -37.49 3.27
CA LYS A 10 -8.20 -36.75 2.65
C LYS A 10 -8.42 -35.40 3.30
N ILE A 11 -8.34 -35.32 4.64
CA ILE A 11 -8.42 -34.04 5.38
C ILE A 11 -7.25 -33.12 5.01
N VAL A 12 -6.03 -33.65 4.89
CA VAL A 12 -4.85 -32.87 4.49
C VAL A 12 -5.00 -32.34 3.06
N MET A 13 -5.43 -33.17 2.10
CA MET A 13 -5.66 -32.71 0.72
C MET A 13 -6.72 -31.61 0.64
N ILE A 14 -7.84 -31.76 1.34
CA ILE A 14 -8.90 -30.74 1.38
C ILE A 14 -8.39 -29.47 2.08
N GLY A 15 -7.66 -29.60 3.18
CA GLY A 15 -7.05 -28.49 3.91
C GLY A 15 -6.07 -27.69 3.05
N LEU A 16 -5.26 -28.36 2.24
CA LEU A 16 -4.32 -27.72 1.31
C LEU A 16 -5.04 -26.96 0.20
N ILE A 17 -6.12 -27.54 -0.36
CA ILE A 17 -6.94 -26.87 -1.38
C ILE A 17 -7.58 -25.61 -0.80
N LEU A 18 -8.18 -25.71 0.40
CA LEU A 18 -8.78 -24.55 1.07
C LEU A 18 -7.74 -23.48 1.42
N ALA A 19 -6.57 -23.86 1.93
CA ALA A 19 -5.48 -22.93 2.20
C ALA A 19 -5.00 -22.21 0.93
N SER A 20 -4.95 -22.91 -0.20
CA SER A 20 -4.63 -22.31 -1.50
C SER A 20 -5.68 -21.28 -1.93
N VAL A 21 -6.97 -21.61 -1.82
CA VAL A 21 -8.07 -20.69 -2.15
C VAL A 21 -8.04 -19.44 -1.27
N VAL A 22 -7.80 -19.60 0.03
CA VAL A 22 -7.68 -18.45 0.97
C VAL A 22 -6.47 -17.59 0.61
N THR A 23 -5.35 -18.20 0.24
CA THR A 23 -4.14 -17.48 -0.22
C THR A 23 -4.44 -16.63 -1.46
N TRP A 24 -5.09 -17.23 -2.46
CA TRP A 24 -5.52 -16.53 -3.68
C TRP A 24 -6.54 -15.43 -3.40
N ALA A 25 -7.48 -15.66 -2.48
CA ALA A 25 -8.48 -14.65 -2.09
C ALA A 25 -7.84 -13.44 -1.41
N ILE A 26 -6.92 -13.66 -0.47
CA ILE A 26 -6.17 -12.58 0.20
C ILE A 26 -5.30 -11.84 -0.81
N PHE A 27 -4.61 -12.57 -1.69
CA PHE A 27 -3.79 -11.99 -2.76
C PHE A 27 -4.64 -11.08 -3.66
N PHE A 28 -5.74 -11.58 -4.19
CA PHE A 28 -6.57 -10.82 -5.12
C PHE A 28 -7.22 -9.60 -4.45
N SER A 29 -7.72 -9.76 -3.23
CA SER A 29 -8.28 -8.67 -2.42
C SER A 29 -7.25 -7.55 -2.23
N LYS A 30 -6.03 -7.89 -1.79
CA LYS A 30 -4.94 -6.92 -1.60
C LYS A 30 -4.45 -6.31 -2.92
N SER A 31 -4.37 -7.10 -3.99
CA SER A 31 -3.98 -6.60 -5.31
C SER A 31 -4.97 -5.57 -5.84
N VAL A 32 -6.27 -5.83 -5.75
CA VAL A 32 -7.31 -4.88 -6.20
C VAL A 32 -7.29 -3.61 -5.37
N GLU A 33 -7.15 -3.74 -4.04
CA GLU A 33 -7.04 -2.59 -3.12
C GLU A 33 -5.85 -1.69 -3.49
N LEU A 34 -4.66 -2.27 -3.70
CA LEU A 34 -3.44 -1.55 -4.06
C LEU A 34 -3.54 -0.90 -5.46
N ILE A 35 -4.07 -1.62 -6.45
CA ILE A 35 -4.23 -1.10 -7.81
C ILE A 35 -5.21 0.07 -7.82
N SER A 36 -6.32 -0.03 -7.09
CA SER A 36 -7.32 1.03 -6.95
C SER A 36 -6.71 2.28 -6.31
N GLN A 37 -6.02 2.12 -5.18
CA GLN A 37 -5.34 3.23 -4.49
C GLN A 37 -4.29 3.90 -5.39
N LYS A 38 -3.46 3.10 -6.09
CA LYS A 38 -2.44 3.63 -7.03
C LYS A 38 -3.07 4.40 -8.19
N ARG A 39 -4.13 3.85 -8.81
CA ARG A 39 -4.84 4.52 -9.90
C ARG A 39 -5.46 5.84 -9.45
N ARG A 40 -6.04 5.85 -8.26
CA ARG A 40 -6.63 7.07 -7.67
C ARG A 40 -5.56 8.13 -7.39
N LEU A 41 -4.45 7.76 -6.74
CA LEU A 41 -3.32 8.66 -6.50
C LEU A 41 -2.77 9.28 -7.79
N LYS A 42 -2.63 8.47 -8.85
CA LYS A 42 -2.17 8.95 -10.16
C LYS A 42 -3.13 9.98 -10.77
N ARG A 43 -4.45 9.79 -10.61
CA ARG A 43 -5.46 10.76 -11.07
C ARG A 43 -5.40 12.06 -10.29
N GLU A 44 -5.36 11.97 -8.96
CA GLU A 44 -5.23 13.15 -8.08
C GLU A 44 -3.95 13.93 -8.39
N GLN A 45 -2.82 13.23 -8.63
CA GLN A 45 -1.56 13.86 -9.05
C GLN A 45 -1.69 14.58 -10.40
N GLN A 46 -2.35 13.97 -11.38
CA GLN A 46 -2.53 14.57 -12.70
C GLN A 46 -3.42 15.81 -12.65
N GLN A 47 -4.48 15.79 -11.83
CA GLN A 47 -5.32 16.96 -11.58
C GLN A 47 -4.53 18.05 -10.86
N LEU A 48 -3.73 17.70 -9.85
CA LEU A 48 -2.91 18.68 -9.14
C LEU A 48 -1.82 19.30 -10.02
N ALA A 49 -1.31 18.58 -11.01
CA ALA A 49 -0.31 19.09 -11.95
C ALA A 49 -0.84 20.24 -12.83
N GLU A 50 -2.17 20.41 -12.94
CA GLU A 50 -2.80 21.53 -13.65
C GLU A 50 -2.95 22.78 -12.77
N ALA A 51 -2.78 22.66 -11.45
CA ALA A 51 -2.86 23.79 -10.52
C ALA A 51 -1.66 24.71 -10.68
N ARG A 52 -1.93 26.03 -10.76
CA ARG A 52 -0.90 27.07 -10.92
C ARG A 52 -0.60 27.85 -9.65
N SER A 53 -1.36 27.61 -8.58
CA SER A 53 -1.15 28.19 -7.26
C SER A 53 -1.47 27.20 -6.15
N LEU A 54 -0.93 27.45 -4.95
CA LEU A 54 -1.21 26.66 -3.76
C LEU A 54 -2.66 26.77 -3.30
N ASP A 55 -3.28 27.94 -3.45
CA ASP A 55 -4.72 28.13 -3.18
C ASP A 55 -5.58 27.30 -4.14
N GLN A 56 -5.25 27.30 -5.44
CA GLN A 56 -5.96 26.48 -6.42
C GLN A 56 -5.77 24.98 -6.14
N ALA A 57 -4.55 24.58 -5.75
CA ALA A 57 -4.29 23.22 -5.29
C ALA A 57 -5.14 22.86 -4.06
N SER A 58 -5.30 23.77 -3.10
CA SER A 58 -6.17 23.61 -1.93
C SER A 58 -7.61 23.32 -2.34
N ASP A 59 -8.19 24.21 -3.15
CA ASP A 59 -9.57 24.13 -3.61
C ASP A 59 -9.84 22.84 -4.39
N MET A 60 -8.88 22.42 -5.23
CA MET A 60 -8.96 21.16 -5.94
C MET A 60 -8.94 19.97 -4.99
N THR A 61 -8.12 20.01 -3.93
CA THR A 61 -8.06 18.93 -2.93
C THR A 61 -9.30 18.82 -2.06
N SER A 62 -10.13 19.87 -1.95
CA SER A 62 -11.44 19.85 -1.30
C SER A 62 -12.40 18.85 -1.96
N SER A 63 -12.24 18.62 -3.27
CA SER A 63 -13.03 17.65 -4.04
C SER A 63 -12.48 16.21 -3.93
N PHE A 64 -11.27 16.04 -3.37
CA PHE A 64 -10.65 14.73 -3.19
C PHE A 64 -11.15 14.06 -1.91
N HIS A 65 -10.95 12.75 -1.81
CA HIS A 65 -11.35 12.01 -0.61
C HIS A 65 -10.59 12.52 0.62
N ALA A 66 -11.26 12.63 1.77
CA ALA A 66 -10.69 13.15 3.01
C ALA A 66 -9.39 12.47 3.49
N ARG A 67 -9.13 11.23 3.02
CA ARG A 67 -7.92 10.44 3.34
C ARG A 67 -6.91 10.35 2.20
N SER A 68 -7.02 11.24 1.22
CA SER A 68 -6.07 11.40 0.12
C SER A 68 -4.69 11.82 0.66
N LEU A 69 -3.62 11.21 0.14
CA LEU A 69 -2.26 11.67 0.43
C LEU A 69 -2.03 13.08 -0.14
N THR A 70 -2.57 13.34 -1.33
CA THR A 70 -2.48 14.61 -2.04
C THR A 70 -3.08 15.74 -1.21
N SER A 71 -4.28 15.56 -0.64
CA SER A 71 -4.91 16.57 0.22
C SER A 71 -4.12 16.79 1.50
N LEU A 72 -3.57 15.74 2.12
CA LEU A 72 -2.74 15.87 3.32
C LEU A 72 -1.45 16.68 3.06
N LEU A 73 -0.80 16.47 1.92
CA LEU A 73 0.43 17.19 1.56
C LEU A 73 0.16 18.66 1.24
N VAL A 74 -0.92 18.95 0.50
CA VAL A 74 -1.31 20.33 0.14
C VAL A 74 -1.76 21.13 1.36
N ASN A 75 -2.51 20.52 2.28
CA ASN A 75 -2.89 21.16 3.55
C ASN A 75 -1.68 21.44 4.44
N GLU A 76 -0.71 20.52 4.48
CA GLU A 76 0.52 20.73 5.26
C GLU A 76 1.33 21.92 4.72
N ALA A 77 1.42 22.04 3.38
CA ALA A 77 2.13 23.14 2.73
C ALA A 77 1.44 24.49 2.97
N GLN A 78 0.10 24.55 2.92
CA GLN A 78 -0.64 25.77 3.27
C GLN A 78 -0.47 26.14 4.73
N ASN A 79 -0.57 25.18 5.65
CA ASN A 79 -0.42 25.44 7.07
C ASN A 79 0.99 26.01 7.39
N GLU A 80 2.06 25.46 6.79
CA GLU A 80 3.41 26.01 6.97
C GLU A 80 3.52 27.45 6.41
N LEU A 81 2.86 27.76 5.29
CA LEU A 81 2.80 29.12 4.75
C LEU A 81 2.04 30.08 5.66
N GLU A 82 0.88 29.68 6.18
CA GLU A 82 0.10 30.47 7.14
C GLU A 82 0.89 30.73 8.43
N LEU A 83 1.53 29.70 8.98
CA LEU A 83 2.38 29.80 10.18
C LEU A 83 3.60 30.70 9.95
N SER A 84 4.04 30.82 8.71
CA SER A 84 5.19 31.62 8.32
C SER A 84 4.80 33.00 7.77
N ALA A 85 3.52 33.35 7.77
CA ALA A 85 3.02 34.65 7.33
C ALA A 85 3.58 35.75 8.24
N GLY A 86 4.61 36.47 7.75
CA GLY A 86 5.34 37.49 8.50
C GLY A 86 6.83 37.18 8.73
N SER A 87 7.32 36.00 8.30
CA SER A 87 8.75 35.70 8.27
C SER A 87 9.37 36.13 6.93
N GLU A 88 10.48 36.85 6.96
CA GLU A 88 11.23 37.24 5.75
C GLU A 88 12.06 36.09 5.16
N ASP A 89 12.18 34.97 5.89
CA ASP A 89 12.99 33.80 5.53
C ASP A 89 12.21 32.81 4.64
N ASN A 90 11.94 33.23 3.40
CA ASN A 90 11.30 32.40 2.39
C ASN A 90 12.10 31.13 2.04
N GLU A 91 13.41 31.15 2.22
CA GLU A 91 14.29 30.02 1.90
C GLU A 91 14.17 28.93 2.98
N GLY A 92 14.21 29.32 4.26
CA GLY A 92 13.96 28.42 5.37
C GLY A 92 12.55 27.82 5.36
N ILE A 93 11.52 28.57 4.94
CA ILE A 93 10.15 28.04 4.77
C ILE A 93 10.11 26.95 3.70
N LYS A 94 10.78 27.16 2.56
CA LYS A 94 10.85 26.16 1.48
C LYS A 94 11.57 24.89 1.93
N GLU A 95 12.71 25.01 2.61
CA GLU A 95 13.44 23.84 3.14
C GLU A 95 12.58 23.06 4.14
N ARG A 96 11.95 23.74 5.12
CA ARG A 96 11.09 23.09 6.11
C ARG A 96 9.91 22.37 5.45
N THR A 97 9.23 23.04 4.53
CA THR A 97 8.10 22.45 3.80
C THR A 97 8.55 21.23 3.00
N GLY A 98 9.65 21.34 2.25
CA GLY A 98 10.22 20.25 1.47
C GLY A 98 10.58 19.03 2.34
N PHE A 99 11.27 19.26 3.46
CA PHE A 99 11.64 18.21 4.40
C PHE A 99 10.42 17.51 5.03
N ARG A 100 9.40 18.27 5.42
CA ARG A 100 8.15 17.72 5.98
C ARG A 100 7.41 16.87 4.95
N LEU A 101 7.33 17.34 3.71
CA LEU A 101 6.71 16.62 2.59
C LEU A 101 7.45 15.29 2.33
N GLU A 102 8.78 15.32 2.19
CA GLU A 102 9.59 14.12 1.95
C GLU A 102 9.43 13.09 3.07
N ARG A 103 9.49 13.54 4.33
CA ARG A 103 9.29 12.66 5.49
C ARG A 103 7.92 12.00 5.48
N ARG A 104 6.88 12.74 5.09
CA ARG A 104 5.50 12.22 5.03
C ARG A 104 5.31 11.24 3.88
N VAL A 105 5.89 11.52 2.71
CA VAL A 105 5.95 10.60 1.57
C VAL A 105 6.66 9.31 1.98
N ALA A 106 7.80 9.39 2.65
CA ALA A 106 8.53 8.22 3.14
C ALA A 106 7.72 7.40 4.17
N ALA A 107 7.00 8.07 5.08
CA ALA A 107 6.13 7.39 6.05
C ALA A 107 4.98 6.65 5.36
N VAL A 108 4.36 7.26 4.35
CA VAL A 108 3.27 6.65 3.59
C VAL A 108 3.78 5.51 2.71
N GLY A 109 4.97 5.65 2.11
CA GLY A 109 5.64 4.56 1.40
C GLY A 109 5.88 3.33 2.28
N ARG A 110 6.33 3.54 3.54
CA ARG A 110 6.47 2.44 4.52
C ARG A 110 5.12 1.81 4.88
N HIS A 111 4.07 2.61 5.06
CA HIS A 111 2.72 2.09 5.29
C HIS A 111 2.16 1.30 4.11
N MET A 112 2.41 1.73 2.87
CA MET A 112 2.03 1.00 1.66
C MET A 112 2.82 -0.30 1.48
N GLY A 113 4.09 -0.34 1.91
CA GLY A 113 4.89 -1.56 1.94
C GLY A 113 4.42 -2.59 2.98
N ARG A 114 3.58 -2.18 3.94
CA ARG A 114 3.06 -3.02 5.01
C ARG A 114 1.98 -3.96 4.45
N GLY A 115 2.41 -5.15 4.05
CA GLY A 115 1.57 -6.16 3.40
C GLY A 115 2.30 -6.90 2.27
N ASN A 116 3.27 -6.23 1.63
CA ASN A 116 4.15 -6.86 0.64
C ASN A 116 5.06 -7.94 1.27
N GLY A 117 5.29 -7.84 2.59
CA GLY A 117 5.98 -8.86 3.37
C GLY A 117 5.27 -10.22 3.33
N TYR A 118 3.93 -10.27 3.35
CA TYR A 118 3.21 -11.54 3.24
C TYR A 118 3.39 -12.18 1.85
N LEU A 119 3.37 -11.40 0.77
CA LEU A 119 3.69 -11.91 -0.57
C LEU A 119 5.13 -12.40 -0.68
N ALA A 120 6.09 -11.66 -0.09
CA ALA A 120 7.49 -12.07 -0.06
C ALA A 120 7.70 -13.37 0.73
N THR A 121 7.03 -13.50 1.88
CA THR A 121 7.06 -14.71 2.72
C THR A 121 6.36 -15.89 2.03
N ILE A 122 5.20 -15.69 1.39
CA ILE A 122 4.51 -16.73 0.60
C ILE A 122 5.39 -17.18 -0.57
N GLY A 123 6.00 -16.24 -1.31
CA GLY A 123 6.93 -16.53 -2.40
C GLY A 123 8.15 -17.33 -1.92
N ALA A 124 8.73 -16.95 -0.78
CA ALA A 124 9.90 -17.62 -0.19
C ALA A 124 9.59 -19.01 0.39
N ILE A 125 8.37 -19.25 0.89
CA ILE A 125 7.96 -20.55 1.47
C ILE A 125 7.38 -21.50 0.39
N SER A 126 6.90 -20.97 -0.75
CA SER A 126 6.35 -21.77 -1.86
C SER A 126 7.25 -22.91 -2.37
N PRO A 127 8.60 -22.77 -2.45
CA PRO A 127 9.48 -23.85 -2.87
C PRO A 127 9.55 -24.97 -1.83
N PHE A 128 9.44 -24.62 -0.54
CA PHE A 128 9.53 -25.58 0.57
C PHE A 128 8.24 -26.38 0.73
N VAL A 129 7.07 -25.77 0.50
CA VAL A 129 5.79 -26.51 0.48
C VAL A 129 5.79 -27.54 -0.65
N GLY A 130 6.32 -27.16 -1.83
CA GLY A 130 6.50 -28.09 -2.96
C GLY A 130 7.51 -29.22 -2.69
N LEU A 131 8.47 -29.01 -1.79
CA LEU A 131 9.50 -29.98 -1.37
C LEU A 131 9.06 -30.91 -0.23
N PHE A 132 8.00 -30.59 0.51
CA PHE A 132 7.41 -31.47 1.53
C PHE A 132 6.33 -32.42 0.97
N VAL A 133 5.86 -32.17 -0.24
CA VAL A 133 4.88 -33.02 -0.95
C VAL A 133 5.47 -34.27 -1.67
N PRO A 134 6.76 -34.37 -2.08
CA PRO A 134 7.29 -35.51 -2.83
C PRO A 134 7.97 -36.59 -1.97
N SER A 135 7.53 -36.85 -0.73
CA SER A 135 8.09 -37.94 0.09
C SER A 135 7.07 -38.76 0.88
N GLY A 136 5.83 -38.86 0.38
CA GLY A 136 4.80 -39.75 0.92
C GLY A 136 4.20 -40.75 -0.07
N ALA A 137 4.72 -40.81 -1.30
CA ALA A 137 4.25 -41.72 -2.35
C ALA A 137 5.39 -42.64 -2.81
N SER A 138 5.73 -43.61 -1.97
CA SER A 138 6.40 -44.86 -2.36
C SER A 138 6.10 -45.93 -1.31
#